data_AF-A0A2V6UJG8-F1
#
_entry.id   AF-A0A2V6UJG8-F1
#
_cell.length_a   1.000
_cell.length_b   1.000
_cell.length_c   1.000
_cell.angle_alpha   90.00
_cell.angle_beta   90.00
_cell.angle_gamma   90.00
#
_symmetry.space_group_name_H-M   'P 1'
#
loop_
_entity.id
_entity.type
_entity.pdbx_description
1 polymer ?
#
loop_
_entity_poly.entity_id
_entity_poly.type
_entity_poly.pdbx_seq_one_letter_code
_entity_poly.pdbx_strand_id
1 'polypeptide(L)'
;MRPAREACQRARRPAARVPGRVRVGHPLPGGASVRGVLITFEGVEGSGKTTQARHLAAFLDGRGQRVRLTREPDGTALGQAVRALFEAGAPGPAPLAEMFLFLAARQQHVVEVIRPALEGGAVVIADRYVDATVAYQGYGRGVDPQTIREL
;
A
#
# COMPACT_ATOMS: atom_id res chain seq x y z
N MET A 1 38.61 53.25 -16.84
CA MET A 1 38.76 51.78 -16.74
C MET A 1 37.41 51.21 -16.32
N ARG A 2 36.65 50.61 -17.24
CA ARG A 2 35.31 50.02 -16.98
C ARG A 2 35.48 48.53 -16.60
N PRO A 3 34.72 47.98 -15.63
CA PRO A 3 34.47 46.55 -15.59
C PRO A 3 33.08 46.20 -16.15
N ALA A 4 33.01 44.96 -16.63
CA ALA A 4 32.03 44.39 -17.53
C ALA A 4 30.63 44.23 -16.93
N ARG A 5 29.63 44.46 -17.79
CA ARG A 5 28.27 43.92 -17.64
C ARG A 5 28.33 42.43 -17.98
N GLU A 6 28.14 41.55 -17.00
CA GLU A 6 27.95 40.13 -17.26
C GLU A 6 26.45 39.79 -17.29
N ALA A 7 26.05 39.27 -18.44
CA ALA A 7 24.69 38.87 -18.77
C ALA A 7 24.31 37.61 -17.98
N CYS A 8 23.36 37.74 -17.06
CA CYS A 8 22.65 36.62 -16.47
C CYS A 8 21.71 36.02 -17.54
N GLN A 9 22.25 35.12 -18.37
CA GLN A 9 21.47 34.32 -19.29
C GLN A 9 20.61 33.34 -18.49
N ARG A 10 19.30 33.63 -18.45
CA ARG A 10 18.28 32.73 -17.90
C ARG A 10 18.27 31.44 -18.74
N ALA A 11 18.90 30.39 -18.23
CA ALA A 11 18.71 29.04 -18.73
C ALA A 11 17.23 28.68 -18.60
N ARG A 12 16.54 28.54 -19.74
CA ARG A 12 15.16 28.04 -19.79
C ARG A 12 15.17 26.57 -19.35
N ARG A 13 14.60 26.30 -18.16
CA ARG A 13 14.32 24.92 -17.72
C ARG A 13 13.35 24.27 -18.71
N PRO A 14 13.59 23.03 -19.18
CA PRO A 14 12.59 22.31 -19.96
C PRO A 14 11.36 22.03 -19.07
N ALA A 15 10.17 22.30 -19.62
CA ALA A 15 8.91 21.99 -18.94
C ALA A 15 8.84 20.49 -18.63
N ALA A 16 8.59 20.16 -17.36
CA ALA A 16 8.38 18.79 -16.94
C ALA A 16 7.21 18.18 -17.73
N ARG A 17 7.43 17.03 -18.37
CA ARG A 17 6.37 16.22 -18.95
C ARG A 17 5.42 15.80 -17.84
N VAL A 18 4.17 16.28 -17.90
CA VAL A 18 3.07 15.76 -17.09
C VAL A 18 2.80 14.32 -17.58
N PRO A 19 3.00 13.27 -16.77
CA PRO A 19 2.69 11.92 -17.20
C PRO A 19 1.17 11.73 -17.23
N GLY A 20 0.68 11.29 -18.41
CA GLY A 20 -0.53 10.50 -18.54
C GLY A 20 -1.85 11.23 -18.34
N ARG A 21 -2.58 11.48 -19.44
CA ARG A 21 -4.03 11.64 -19.40
C ARG A 21 -4.63 10.44 -18.66
N VAL A 22 -5.34 10.69 -17.56
CA VAL A 22 -6.24 9.73 -16.91
C VAL A 22 -7.26 9.29 -17.96
N ARG A 23 -7.17 8.05 -18.44
CA ARG A 23 -8.25 7.44 -19.22
C ARG A 23 -9.30 6.98 -18.22
N VAL A 24 -10.45 7.65 -18.25
CA VAL A 24 -11.65 7.17 -17.56
C VAL A 24 -12.05 5.86 -18.25
N GLY A 25 -12.02 4.75 -17.52
CA GLY A 25 -12.45 3.45 -18.02
C GLY A 25 -13.91 3.51 -18.49
N HIS A 26 -14.22 2.81 -19.57
CA HIS A 26 -15.58 2.73 -20.11
C HIS A 26 -16.48 1.99 -19.11
N PRO A 27 -17.65 2.53 -18.73
CA PRO A 27 -18.57 1.83 -17.86
C PRO A 27 -19.08 0.56 -18.56
N LEU A 28 -19.12 -0.56 -17.82
CA LEU A 28 -19.84 -1.75 -18.28
C LEU A 28 -21.33 -1.39 -18.42
N PRO A 29 -22.03 -1.84 -19.48
CA PRO A 29 -23.45 -1.55 -19.65
C PRO A 29 -24.27 -2.21 -18.55
N GLY A 30 -24.94 -1.39 -17.73
CA GLY A 30 -25.79 -1.80 -16.61
C GLY A 30 -25.35 -1.08 -15.32
N GLY A 31 -26.18 -0.16 -14.82
CA GLY A 31 -25.87 0.81 -13.75
C GLY A 31 -25.63 0.25 -12.35
N ALA A 32 -24.90 -0.85 -12.22
CA ALA A 32 -24.32 -1.28 -10.96
C ALA A 32 -23.09 -0.42 -10.67
N SER A 33 -23.02 0.20 -9.49
CA SER A 33 -21.77 0.83 -9.06
C SER A 33 -20.68 -0.25 -9.05
N VAL A 34 -19.60 -0.03 -9.79
CA VAL A 34 -18.51 -1.00 -9.87
C VAL A 34 -17.80 -0.95 -8.51
N ARG A 35 -18.20 -1.82 -7.58
CA ARG A 35 -17.46 -2.00 -6.33
C ARG A 35 -16.09 -2.58 -6.68
N GLY A 36 -15.02 -1.95 -6.19
CA GLY A 36 -13.68 -2.51 -6.30
C GLY A 36 -13.55 -3.85 -5.58
N VAL A 37 -12.43 -4.53 -5.81
CA VAL A 37 -12.13 -5.84 -5.20
C VAL A 37 -10.80 -5.74 -4.47
N LEU A 38 -10.74 -6.30 -3.25
CA LEU A 38 -9.51 -6.47 -2.50
C LEU A 38 -9.02 -7.92 -2.66
N ILE A 39 -7.77 -8.08 -3.09
CA ILE A 39 -7.06 -9.36 -3.21
C ILE A 39 -5.86 -9.29 -2.28
N THR A 40 -5.73 -10.25 -1.37
CA THR A 40 -4.60 -10.33 -0.44
C THR A 40 -3.71 -11.52 -0.81
N PHE A 41 -2.39 -11.32 -0.74
CA PHE A 41 -1.41 -12.39 -0.85
C PHE A 41 -0.81 -12.67 0.51
N GLU A 42 -1.01 -13.89 1.01
CA GLU A 42 -0.62 -14.32 2.36
C GLU A 42 0.26 -15.57 2.36
N GLY A 43 0.96 -15.77 3.48
CA GLY A 43 1.90 -16.87 3.66
C GLY A 43 3.26 -16.47 4.25
N VAL A 44 4.08 -17.48 4.52
CA VAL A 44 5.38 -17.35 5.20
C VAL A 44 6.45 -16.63 4.36
N GLU A 45 7.51 -16.15 5.01
CA GLU A 45 8.69 -15.59 4.36
C GLU A 45 9.21 -16.50 3.24
N GLY A 46 9.60 -15.91 2.10
CA GLY A 46 10.13 -16.67 0.97
C GLY A 46 9.10 -17.39 0.08
N SER A 47 7.80 -17.38 0.41
CA SER A 47 6.77 -18.10 -0.38
C SER A 47 6.42 -17.47 -1.74
N GLY A 48 7.04 -16.35 -2.12
CA GLY A 48 6.83 -15.70 -3.42
C GLY A 48 5.65 -14.71 -3.51
N LYS A 49 5.00 -14.35 -2.39
CA LYS A 49 3.87 -13.40 -2.34
C LYS A 49 4.10 -12.11 -3.14
N THR A 50 5.20 -11.41 -2.84
CA THR A 50 5.54 -10.14 -3.49
C THR A 50 5.70 -10.30 -5.00
N THR A 51 6.28 -11.41 -5.44
CA THR A 51 6.44 -11.73 -6.87
C THR A 51 5.08 -11.94 -7.52
N GLN A 52 4.22 -12.78 -6.92
CA GLN A 52 2.90 -13.06 -7.48
C GLN A 52 1.97 -11.84 -7.46
N ALA A 53 2.00 -11.03 -6.40
CA ALA A 53 1.24 -9.78 -6.32
C ALA A 53 1.62 -8.80 -7.44
N ARG A 54 2.92 -8.67 -7.76
CA ARG A 54 3.42 -7.84 -8.87
C ARG A 54 3.01 -8.40 -10.23
N HIS A 55 3.09 -9.71 -10.44
CA HIS A 55 2.66 -10.33 -11.68
C HIS A 55 1.15 -10.15 -11.93
N LEU A 56 0.32 -10.37 -10.91
CA LEU A 56 -1.11 -10.14 -11.01
C LEU A 56 -1.42 -8.67 -11.31
N ALA A 57 -0.73 -7.74 -10.63
CA ALA A 57 -0.91 -6.32 -10.86
C ALA A 57 -0.63 -5.93 -12.33
N ALA A 58 0.51 -6.37 -12.86
CA ALA A 58 0.88 -6.12 -14.25
C ALA A 58 -0.09 -6.78 -15.25
N PHE A 59 -0.56 -8.00 -14.96
CA PHE A 59 -1.51 -8.72 -15.81
C PHE A 59 -2.87 -8.02 -15.91
N LEU A 60 -3.38 -7.48 -14.80
CA LEU A 60 -4.65 -6.76 -14.74
C LEU A 60 -4.54 -5.36 -15.34
N ASP A 61 -3.45 -4.65 -15.07
CA ASP A 61 -3.16 -3.35 -15.67
C ASP A 61 -3.06 -3.46 -17.20
N GLY A 62 -2.39 -4.51 -17.70
CA GLY A 62 -2.34 -4.83 -19.14
C GLY A 62 -3.71 -5.13 -19.78
N ARG A 63 -4.75 -5.37 -18.99
CA ARG A 63 -6.15 -5.53 -19.42
C ARG A 63 -7.00 -4.27 -19.24
N GLY A 64 -6.39 -3.14 -18.89
CA GLY A 64 -7.08 -1.86 -18.70
C GLY A 64 -7.86 -1.77 -17.38
N GLN A 65 -7.60 -2.67 -16.42
CA GLN A 65 -8.17 -2.56 -15.07
C GLN A 65 -7.43 -1.50 -14.28
N ARG A 66 -8.12 -0.75 -13.42
CA ARG A 66 -7.46 0.11 -12.44
C ARG A 66 -6.95 -0.76 -11.30
N VAL A 67 -5.64 -0.77 -11.10
CA VAL A 67 -4.99 -1.60 -10.08
C VAL A 67 -4.27 -0.74 -9.07
N ARG A 68 -4.42 -1.06 -7.79
CA ARG A 68 -3.63 -0.49 -6.69
C ARG A 68 -2.87 -1.60 -5.98
N LEU A 69 -1.58 -1.72 -6.27
CA LEU A 69 -0.68 -2.59 -5.50
C LEU A 69 -0.25 -1.88 -4.21
N THR A 70 -0.31 -2.58 -3.09
CA THR A 70 0.09 -2.10 -1.76
C THR A 70 0.60 -3.25 -0.87
N ARG A 71 1.04 -2.93 0.35
CA ARG A 71 1.62 -3.88 1.31
C ARG A 71 1.41 -3.43 2.75
N GLU A 72 1.26 -4.37 3.68
CA GLU A 72 1.28 -4.09 5.12
C GLU A 72 2.57 -4.59 5.80
N PRO A 73 3.05 -3.88 6.86
CA PRO A 73 2.48 -2.64 7.41
C PRO A 73 2.85 -1.37 6.62
N ASP A 74 3.77 -1.44 5.65
CA ASP A 74 4.48 -0.27 5.09
C ASP A 74 3.68 0.63 4.12
N GLY A 75 2.37 0.43 3.99
CA GLY A 75 1.50 1.08 3.00
C GLY A 75 1.24 2.58 3.23
N THR A 76 1.60 3.11 4.41
CA THR A 76 1.43 4.50 4.82
C THR A 76 2.63 5.00 5.63
N ALA A 77 2.73 6.31 5.86
CA ALA A 77 3.77 6.89 6.71
C ALA A 77 3.70 6.35 8.15
N LEU A 78 2.50 6.19 8.72
CA LEU A 78 2.31 5.57 10.04
C LEU A 78 2.80 4.12 10.02
N GLY A 79 2.44 3.37 8.98
CA GLY A 79 2.86 1.98 8.82
C GLY A 79 4.38 1.79 8.76
N GLN A 80 5.08 2.67 8.03
CA GLN A 80 6.54 2.69 7.99
C GLN A 80 7.16 3.04 9.34
N ALA A 81 6.56 3.99 10.08
CA ALA A 81 7.02 4.32 11.43
C ALA A 81 6.83 3.13 12.40
N VAL A 82 5.69 2.44 12.31
CA VAL A 82 5.45 1.21 13.07
C VAL A 82 6.48 0.14 12.74
N ARG A 83 6.77 -0.10 11.45
CA ARG A 83 7.80 -1.05 11.00
C ARG A 83 9.17 -0.74 11.62
N ALA A 84 9.57 0.53 11.60
CA ALA A 84 10.86 0.97 12.11
C ALA A 84 11.07 0.68 13.60
N LEU A 85 10.00 0.67 14.42
CA LEU A 85 10.09 0.31 15.84
C LEU A 85 10.63 -1.12 16.07
N PHE A 86 10.37 -2.03 15.13
CA PHE A 86 10.79 -3.43 15.22
C PHE A 86 12.15 -3.70 14.55
N GLU A 87 12.62 -2.80 13.70
CA GLU A 87 13.93 -2.90 13.04
C GLU A 87 15.05 -2.30 13.90
N ALA A 88 14.71 -1.49 14.90
CA ALA A 88 15.66 -0.74 15.73
C ALA A 88 16.50 -1.58 16.72
N GLY A 89 16.33 -2.91 16.77
CA GLY A 89 17.12 -3.81 17.63
C GLY A 89 16.90 -3.65 19.15
N ALA A 90 16.04 -2.73 19.57
CA ALA A 90 15.59 -2.59 20.95
C ALA A 90 14.58 -3.70 21.31
N PRO A 91 14.39 -4.02 22.61
CA PRO A 91 13.31 -4.89 23.04
C PRO A 91 11.97 -4.37 22.50
N GLY A 92 11.28 -5.20 21.71
CA GLY A 92 10.00 -4.87 21.14
C GLY A 92 8.90 -4.71 22.21
N PRO A 93 7.77 -4.09 21.85
CA PRO A 93 6.60 -4.02 22.72
C PRO A 93 6.09 -5.41 23.13
N ALA A 94 5.30 -5.46 24.21
CA ALA A 94 4.58 -6.68 24.59
C ALA A 94 3.69 -7.17 23.43
N PRO A 95 3.42 -8.49 23.30
CA PRO A 95 2.68 -9.06 22.16
C PRO A 95 1.37 -8.36 21.79
N LEU A 96 0.56 -7.99 22.79
CA LEU A 96 -0.71 -7.31 22.54
C LEU A 96 -0.52 -5.86 22.07
N ALA A 97 0.48 -5.16 22.62
CA ALA A 97 0.83 -3.81 22.19
C ALA A 97 1.41 -3.80 20.76
N GLU A 98 2.26 -4.79 20.44
CA GLU A 98 2.72 -5.05 19.08
C GLU A 98 1.53 -5.21 18.12
N MET A 99 0.58 -6.09 18.45
CA MET A 99 -0.63 -6.29 17.65
C MET A 99 -1.40 -4.99 17.43
N PHE A 100 -1.63 -4.19 18.47
CA PHE A 100 -2.36 -2.93 18.33
C PHE A 100 -1.64 -1.91 17.42
N LEU A 101 -0.31 -1.89 17.43
CA LEU A 101 0.45 -1.04 16.49
C LEU A 101 0.25 -1.48 15.04
N PHE A 102 0.25 -2.79 14.77
CA PHE A 102 -0.06 -3.32 13.43
C PHE A 102 -1.50 -3.02 13.02
N LEU A 103 -2.48 -3.14 13.93
CA LEU A 103 -3.88 -2.79 13.68
C LEU A 103 -4.06 -1.29 13.41
N ALA A 104 -3.35 -0.43 14.15
CA ALA A 104 -3.37 1.01 13.91
C ALA A 104 -2.79 1.36 12.52
N ALA A 105 -1.66 0.75 12.15
CA ALA A 105 -1.08 0.89 10.81
C ALA A 105 -2.04 0.44 9.71
N ARG A 106 -2.70 -0.71 9.89
CA ARG A 106 -3.73 -1.22 8.98
C ARG A 106 -4.89 -0.26 8.84
N GLN A 107 -5.44 0.26 9.94
CA GLN A 107 -6.57 1.17 9.87
C GLN A 107 -6.23 2.45 9.09
N GLN A 108 -5.02 3.01 9.31
CA GLN A 108 -4.55 4.13 8.51
C GLN A 108 -4.46 3.77 7.02
N HIS A 109 -3.93 2.60 6.71
CA HIS A 109 -3.82 2.09 5.35
C HIS A 109 -5.18 1.87 4.68
N VAL A 110 -6.18 1.38 5.43
CA VAL A 110 -7.55 1.26 4.96
C VAL A 110 -8.12 2.63 4.59
N VAL A 111 -7.97 3.62 5.46
CA VAL A 111 -8.52 4.97 5.27
C VAL A 111 -7.84 5.70 4.12
N GLU A 112 -6.51 5.65 4.02
CA GLU A 112 -5.76 6.44 3.05
C GLU A 112 -5.64 5.78 1.67
N VAL A 113 -5.66 4.44 1.61
CA VAL A 113 -5.28 3.71 0.40
C VAL A 113 -6.36 2.73 -0.06
N ILE A 114 -6.77 1.79 0.80
CA ILE A 114 -7.61 0.67 0.36
C ILE A 114 -9.04 1.15 0.07
N ARG A 115 -9.69 1.81 1.03
CA ARG A 115 -11.09 2.24 0.90
C ARG A 115 -11.29 3.21 -0.28
N PRO A 116 -10.49 4.27 -0.46
CA PRO A 116 -10.67 5.17 -1.60
C PRO A 116 -10.47 4.46 -2.95
N ALA A 117 -9.54 3.50 -3.03
CA ALA A 117 -9.33 2.73 -4.26
C ALA A 117 -10.52 1.80 -4.56
N LEU A 118 -11.07 1.13 -3.54
CA LEU A 118 -12.23 0.24 -3.70
C LEU A 118 -13.50 1.02 -4.06
N GLU A 119 -13.77 2.13 -3.38
CA GLU A 119 -14.88 3.05 -3.70
C GLU A 119 -14.73 3.63 -5.11
N GLY A 120 -13.48 3.87 -5.51
CA GLY A 120 -13.14 4.24 -6.86
C GLY A 120 -13.51 3.16 -7.87
N GLY A 121 -13.58 1.87 -7.51
CA GLY A 121 -13.80 0.73 -8.40
C GLY A 121 -12.50 0.08 -8.92
N ALA A 122 -11.40 0.20 -8.17
CA ALA A 122 -10.12 -0.43 -8.50
C ALA A 122 -10.01 -1.85 -7.92
N VAL A 123 -9.12 -2.65 -8.51
CA VAL A 123 -8.61 -3.88 -7.89
C VAL A 123 -7.44 -3.51 -6.98
N VAL A 124 -7.62 -3.66 -5.67
CA VAL A 124 -6.56 -3.47 -4.68
C VAL A 124 -5.87 -4.81 -4.45
N ILE A 125 -4.57 -4.87 -4.64
CA ILE A 125 -3.75 -6.04 -4.38
C ILE A 125 -2.84 -5.71 -3.20
N ALA A 126 -3.00 -6.42 -2.08
CA ALA A 126 -2.21 -6.23 -0.87
C ALA A 126 -1.28 -7.42 -0.61
N ASP A 127 0.01 -7.16 -0.47
CA ASP A 127 0.98 -8.12 0.08
C ASP A 127 0.88 -8.06 1.61
N ARG A 128 0.33 -9.12 2.22
CA ARG A 128 -0.12 -9.21 3.62
C ARG A 128 -1.31 -8.31 3.99
N TYR A 129 -2.14 -8.81 4.90
CA TYR A 129 -3.29 -8.17 5.51
C TYR A 129 -3.64 -8.85 6.86
N VAL A 130 -4.92 -9.12 7.12
CA VAL A 130 -5.43 -9.67 8.39
C VAL A 130 -4.87 -11.05 8.73
N ASP A 131 -4.71 -11.95 7.75
CA ASP A 131 -4.25 -13.32 8.00
C ASP A 131 -2.80 -13.35 8.52
N ALA A 132 -1.97 -12.39 8.10
CA ALA A 132 -0.65 -12.20 8.68
C ALA A 132 -0.74 -11.91 10.20
N THR A 133 -1.68 -11.08 10.65
CA THR A 133 -1.83 -10.80 12.09
C THR A 133 -2.23 -12.05 12.86
N VAL A 134 -3.14 -12.85 12.32
CA VAL A 134 -3.53 -14.14 12.93
C VAL A 134 -2.34 -15.10 13.02
N ALA A 135 -1.53 -15.20 11.97
CA ALA A 135 -0.36 -16.08 11.95
C ALA A 135 0.74 -15.61 12.92
N TYR A 136 1.19 -14.36 12.81
CA TYR A 136 2.35 -13.88 13.57
C TYR A 136 1.99 -13.49 15.00
N GLN A 137 0.98 -12.63 15.21
CA GLN A 137 0.62 -12.20 16.55
C GLN A 137 -0.19 -13.26 17.28
N GLY A 138 -1.08 -13.96 16.56
CA GLY A 138 -1.86 -15.05 17.13
C GLY A 138 -0.99 -16.26 17.49
N TYR A 139 -0.69 -17.08 16.48
CA TYR A 139 0.06 -18.32 16.69
C TYR A 139 1.54 -18.09 17.04
N GLY A 140 2.19 -17.04 16.51
CA GLY A 140 3.61 -16.78 16.75
C GLY A 140 3.95 -16.06 18.06
N ARG A 141 3.03 -15.23 18.59
CA ARG A 141 3.27 -14.39 19.78
C ARG A 141 2.32 -14.68 20.94
N GLY A 142 1.39 -15.63 20.77
CA GLY A 142 0.52 -16.13 21.83
C GLY A 142 -0.69 -15.23 22.13
N VAL A 143 -1.07 -14.33 21.20
CA VAL A 143 -2.36 -13.65 21.30
C VAL A 143 -3.45 -14.62 20.87
N ASP A 144 -4.60 -14.60 21.55
CA ASP A 144 -5.72 -15.45 21.15
C ASP A 144 -6.20 -15.11 19.71
N PRO A 145 -6.20 -16.08 18.77
CA PRO A 145 -6.68 -15.85 17.41
C PRO A 145 -8.17 -15.50 17.31
N GLN A 146 -9.01 -15.83 18.30
CA GLN A 146 -10.40 -15.34 18.30
C GLN A 146 -10.45 -13.84 18.55
N THR A 147 -9.73 -13.35 19.56
CA THR A 147 -9.55 -11.91 19.83
C THR A 147 -9.14 -11.13 18.57
N ILE A 148 -8.22 -11.66 17.75
CA ILE A 148 -7.77 -10.99 16.51
C ILE A 148 -8.88 -10.90 15.47
N ARG A 149 -9.76 -11.91 15.38
CA ARG A 149 -10.82 -11.97 14.36
C ARG A 149 -12.02 -11.07 14.68
N GLU A 150 -12.14 -10.64 15.93
CA GLU A 150 -13.21 -9.77 16.42
C GLU A 150 -12.86 -8.27 16.32
N LEU A 151 -11.61 -7.95 15.97
CA LEU A 151 -11.08 -6.59 15.79
C LEU A 151 -11.06 -6.15 14.32
#